data_AF-A0A8J2XCN8-F1
#
_entry.id   AF-A0A8J2XCN8-F1
#
_cell.length_a   1.000
_cell.length_b   1.000
_cell.length_c   1.000
_cell.angle_alpha   90.00
_cell.angle_beta   90.00
_cell.angle_gamma   90.00
#
_symmetry.space_group_name_H-M   'P 1'
#
loop_
_entity.id
_entity.type
_entity.pdbx_description
1 polymer ?
#
loop_
_entity_poly.entity_id
_entity_poly.type
_entity_poly.pdbx_seq_one_letter_code
_entity_poly.pdbx_strand_id
1 'polypeptide(L)'
;MLRFRSILTLVLVLITTFLVSCGGSPEVKVPPTYTPEKIEQLQVYITPITEAREKMAIVADLIAKKNWVDTRTYIHGPLGGLRLQMLNLSRSLLPKDQEKAADLAKEVFGHFERIDAAAKDKNADLAYTQFKEALKDFDSFLNLLPTANS
;
A
#
# COMPACT_ATOMS: atom_id res chain seq x y z
N MET A 1 66.10 14.08 2.14
CA MET A 1 65.34 13.21 3.08
C MET A 1 63.92 13.72 3.40
N LEU A 2 63.62 15.04 3.38
CA LEU A 2 62.26 15.56 3.65
C LEU A 2 61.21 15.30 2.53
N ARG A 3 61.61 15.12 1.27
CA ARG A 3 60.67 15.00 0.13
C ARG A 3 60.03 13.61 -0.03
N PHE A 4 60.70 12.55 0.41
CA PHE A 4 60.16 11.17 0.33
C PHE A 4 59.02 10.92 1.32
N ARG A 5 59.07 11.54 2.51
CA ARG A 5 58.01 11.43 3.52
C ARG A 5 56.67 11.96 3.01
N SER A 6 56.70 13.06 2.25
CA SER A 6 55.51 13.72 1.71
C SER A 6 54.87 12.95 0.55
N ILE A 7 55.68 12.27 -0.27
CA ILE A 7 55.17 11.43 -1.37
C ILE A 7 54.56 10.15 -0.79
N LEU A 8 55.19 9.58 0.24
CA LEU A 8 54.67 8.39 0.91
C LEU A 8 53.32 8.65 1.58
N THR A 9 53.13 9.79 2.25
CA THR A 9 51.82 10.16 2.82
C THR A 9 50.77 10.43 1.75
N LEU A 10 51.13 11.06 0.62
CA LEU A 10 50.20 11.28 -0.48
C LEU A 10 49.71 9.95 -1.07
N VAL A 11 50.62 9.00 -1.28
CA VAL A 11 50.28 7.65 -1.77
C VAL A 11 49.43 6.89 -0.76
N LEU A 12 49.72 7.01 0.54
CA LEU A 12 48.93 6.35 1.58
C LEU A 12 47.49 6.89 1.62
N VAL A 13 47.30 8.20 1.51
CA VAL A 13 45.98 8.85 1.47
C VAL A 13 45.21 8.46 0.20
N LEU A 14 45.89 8.30 -0.93
CA LEU A 14 45.28 7.83 -2.17
C LEU A 14 44.85 6.36 -2.08
N ILE A 15 45.64 5.51 -1.43
CA ILE A 15 45.28 4.09 -1.22
C ILE A 15 44.09 3.97 -0.26
N THR A 16 44.02 4.79 0.79
CA THR A 16 42.89 4.74 1.73
C THR A 16 41.58 5.25 1.11
N THR A 17 41.62 6.23 0.21
CA THR A 17 40.41 6.66 -0.52
C THR A 17 39.90 5.63 -1.52
N PHE A 18 40.79 4.84 -2.13
CA PHE A 18 40.38 3.72 -2.99
C PHE A 18 39.87 2.50 -2.20
N LEU A 19 40.36 2.25 -0.98
CA LEU A 19 39.91 1.15 -0.12
C LEU A 19 38.54 1.41 0.55
N VAL A 20 38.10 2.67 0.64
CA VAL A 20 36.74 3.04 1.08
C VAL A 20 35.78 3.15 -0.10
N SER A 21 36.20 2.72 -1.30
CA SER A 21 35.23 2.30 -2.32
C SER A 21 34.49 1.10 -1.76
N CYS A 22 33.36 1.36 -1.11
CA CYS A 22 32.38 0.39 -0.63
C CYS A 22 31.81 -0.36 -1.85
N GLY A 23 32.64 -1.26 -2.36
CA GLY A 23 32.35 -2.14 -3.48
C GLY A 23 31.23 -3.08 -3.10
N GLY A 24 30.22 -3.10 -3.97
CA GLY A 24 29.13 -4.05 -3.94
C GLY A 24 28.02 -3.63 -2.99
N SER A 25 26.92 -3.14 -3.54
CA SER A 25 25.63 -3.32 -2.86
C SER A 25 25.54 -4.80 -2.48
N PRO A 26 25.35 -5.15 -1.19
CA PRO A 26 25.15 -6.54 -0.82
C PRO A 26 24.01 -7.07 -1.69
N GLU A 27 24.23 -8.21 -2.34
CA GLU A 27 23.23 -8.87 -3.16
C GLU A 27 22.13 -9.36 -2.20
N VAL A 28 21.18 -8.47 -1.87
CA VAL A 28 20.05 -8.77 -1.01
C VAL A 28 19.13 -9.67 -1.80
N LYS A 29 19.27 -10.98 -1.58
CA LYS A 29 18.33 -11.96 -2.13
C LYS A 29 16.95 -11.64 -1.58
N VAL A 30 16.05 -11.23 -2.46
CA VAL A 30 14.64 -11.01 -2.11
C VAL A 30 14.08 -12.35 -1.61
N PRO A 31 13.55 -12.42 -0.38
CA PRO A 31 13.02 -13.67 0.12
C PRO A 31 11.84 -14.12 -0.75
N PRO A 32 11.74 -15.42 -1.10
CA PRO A 32 10.68 -15.92 -1.98
C PRO A 32 9.31 -15.96 -1.29
N THR A 33 9.31 -15.98 0.05
CA THR A 33 8.14 -16.10 0.93
C THR A 33 8.18 -15.06 2.04
N TYR A 34 7.05 -14.86 2.71
CA TYR A 34 6.94 -13.93 3.83
C TYR A 34 7.50 -14.56 5.11
N THR A 35 8.37 -13.85 5.82
CA THR A 35 8.82 -14.28 7.14
C THR A 35 7.81 -13.85 8.22
N PRO A 36 7.76 -14.50 9.38
CA PRO A 36 6.90 -14.08 10.50
C PRO A 36 7.11 -12.62 10.89
N GLU A 37 8.35 -12.14 10.92
CA GLU A 37 8.69 -10.75 11.24
C GLU A 37 8.15 -9.79 10.18
N LYS A 38 8.18 -10.19 8.90
CA LYS A 38 7.61 -9.40 7.82
C LYS A 38 6.08 -9.33 7.94
N ILE A 39 5.42 -10.44 8.28
CA ILE A 39 3.97 -10.47 8.50
C ILE A 39 3.59 -9.55 9.66
N GLU A 40 4.33 -9.59 10.77
CA GLU A 40 4.10 -8.70 11.91
C GLU A 40 4.23 -7.23 11.53
N GLN A 41 5.25 -6.86 10.73
CA GLN A 41 5.40 -5.50 10.21
C GLN A 41 4.22 -5.07 9.33
N LEU A 42 3.66 -5.99 8.53
CA LEU A 42 2.52 -5.69 7.68
C LEU A 42 1.23 -5.48 8.48
N GLN A 43 1.12 -6.08 9.67
CA GLN A 43 -0.10 -6.03 10.48
C GLN A 43 -0.52 -4.59 10.84
N VAL A 44 0.45 -3.68 11.01
CA VAL A 44 0.21 -2.25 11.24
C VAL A 44 -0.63 -1.61 10.13
N TYR A 45 -0.48 -2.08 8.89
CA TYR A 45 -1.27 -1.63 7.75
C TYR A 45 -2.53 -2.46 7.54
N ILE A 46 -2.46 -3.78 7.78
CA ILE A 46 -3.58 -4.71 7.54
C ILE A 46 -4.76 -4.37 8.48
N THR A 47 -4.51 -4.16 9.77
CA THR A 47 -5.58 -3.91 10.76
C THR A 47 -6.54 -2.78 10.35
N PRO A 48 -6.08 -1.54 10.11
CA PRO A 48 -7.00 -0.45 9.73
C PRO A 48 -7.70 -0.69 8.39
N ILE A 49 -7.08 -1.43 7.46
CA ILE A 49 -7.68 -1.78 6.16
C ILE A 49 -8.81 -2.80 6.36
N THR A 50 -8.61 -3.83 7.18
CA THR A 50 -9.66 -4.80 7.51
C THR A 50 -10.83 -4.14 8.25
N GLU A 51 -10.56 -3.24 9.19
CA GLU A 51 -11.62 -2.45 9.83
C GLU A 51 -12.40 -1.58 8.82
N ALA A 52 -11.70 -0.97 7.86
CA ALA A 52 -12.35 -0.19 6.80
C ALA A 52 -13.25 -1.08 5.93
N ARG A 53 -12.84 -2.32 5.66
CA ARG A 53 -13.64 -3.30 4.92
C ARG A 53 -14.93 -3.68 5.65
N GLU A 54 -14.89 -3.82 6.98
CA GLU A 54 -16.08 -4.05 7.80
C GLU A 54 -17.01 -2.83 7.76
N LYS A 55 -16.43 -1.63 7.87
CA LYS A 55 -17.14 -0.33 7.81
C LYS A 55 -17.84 -0.08 6.46
N MET A 56 -17.47 -0.78 5.39
CA MET A 56 -18.21 -0.71 4.11
C MET A 56 -19.67 -1.18 4.23
N ALA A 57 -20.01 -2.02 5.21
CA ALA A 57 -21.41 -2.39 5.46
C ALA A 57 -22.30 -1.16 5.78
N ILE A 58 -21.71 -0.12 6.39
CA ILE A 58 -22.42 1.13 6.67
C ILE A 58 -22.70 1.88 5.36
N VAL A 59 -21.78 1.89 4.41
CA VAL A 59 -22.01 2.48 3.08
C VAL A 59 -23.16 1.77 2.36
N ALA A 60 -23.25 0.44 2.46
CA ALA A 60 -24.35 -0.34 1.90
C ALA A 60 -25.72 0.10 2.45
N ASP A 61 -25.81 0.23 3.78
CA ASP A 61 -27.02 0.65 4.48
C ASP A 61 -27.43 2.09 4.11
N LEU A 62 -26.45 3.00 4.01
CA LEU A 62 -26.69 4.38 3.60
C LEU A 62 -27.21 4.48 2.15
N ILE A 63 -26.63 3.71 1.22
CA ILE A 63 -27.10 3.62 -0.16
C ILE A 63 -28.52 3.04 -0.21
N ALA A 64 -28.80 1.97 0.55
CA ALA A 64 -30.12 1.34 0.60
C ALA A 64 -31.20 2.32 1.12
N LYS A 65 -30.85 3.15 2.10
CA LYS A 65 -31.70 4.23 2.64
C LYS A 65 -31.78 5.46 1.75
N LYS A 66 -31.07 5.49 0.60
CA LYS A 66 -30.93 6.66 -0.28
C LYS A 66 -30.41 7.90 0.47
N ASN A 67 -29.61 7.67 1.51
CA ASN A 67 -29.01 8.74 2.30
C ASN A 67 -27.73 9.23 1.63
N TRP A 68 -27.89 10.04 0.59
CA TRP A 68 -26.79 10.47 -0.29
C TRP A 68 -25.77 11.38 0.40
N VAL A 69 -26.23 12.22 1.32
CA VAL A 69 -25.34 13.11 2.09
C VAL A 69 -24.40 12.28 2.94
N ASP A 70 -24.94 11.34 3.72
CA ASP A 70 -24.11 10.53 4.60
C ASP A 70 -23.29 9.49 3.83
N THR A 71 -23.80 8.95 2.71
CA THR A 71 -23.01 8.07 1.83
C THR A 71 -21.69 8.75 1.42
N ARG A 72 -21.79 10.02 0.99
CA ARG A 72 -20.62 10.81 0.58
C ARG A 72 -19.74 11.19 1.77
N THR A 73 -20.35 11.65 2.87
CA THR A 73 -19.61 11.96 4.10
C THR A 73 -18.83 10.76 4.61
N TYR A 74 -19.39 9.55 4.50
CA TYR A 74 -18.74 8.32 4.96
C TYR A 74 -17.51 7.97 4.09
N ILE A 75 -17.64 8.11 2.77
CA ILE A 75 -16.54 7.85 1.82
C ILE A 75 -15.38 8.82 2.04
N HIS A 76 -15.65 10.12 2.23
CA HIS A 76 -14.60 11.12 2.40
C HIS A 76 -14.07 11.23 3.84
N GLY A 77 -14.82 10.77 4.84
CA GLY A 77 -14.43 10.78 6.24
C GLY A 77 -13.84 9.44 6.69
N PRO A 78 -14.64 8.54 7.29
CA PRO A 78 -14.20 7.22 7.75
C PRO A 78 -13.37 6.40 6.75
N LEU A 79 -13.67 6.48 5.44
CA LEU A 79 -12.93 5.75 4.40
C LEU A 79 -11.94 6.63 3.61
N GLY A 80 -11.81 7.92 3.93
CA GLY A 80 -11.03 8.87 3.13
C GLY A 80 -9.52 8.58 3.14
N GLY A 81 -9.01 7.98 4.22
CA GLY A 81 -7.61 7.56 4.34
C GLY A 81 -7.28 6.24 3.64
N LEU A 82 -8.29 5.48 3.20
CA LEU A 82 -8.12 4.10 2.77
C LEU A 82 -7.19 3.97 1.56
N ARG A 83 -7.28 4.90 0.60
CA ARG A 83 -6.42 4.91 -0.58
C ARG A 83 -4.94 4.92 -0.20
N LEU A 84 -4.55 5.80 0.71
CA LEU A 84 -3.17 5.92 1.15
C LEU A 84 -2.73 4.66 1.91
N GLN A 85 -3.59 4.14 2.78
CA GLN A 85 -3.33 2.93 3.57
C GLN A 85 -3.08 1.72 2.66
N MET A 86 -3.97 1.46 1.68
CA MET A 86 -3.82 0.34 0.75
C MET A 86 -2.59 0.47 -0.15
N LEU A 87 -2.27 1.67 -0.62
CA LEU A 87 -1.05 1.90 -1.41
C LEU A 87 0.22 1.71 -0.59
N ASN A 88 0.22 2.11 0.69
CA ASN A 88 1.36 1.89 1.59
C ASN A 88 1.56 0.40 1.89
N LEU A 89 0.47 -0.34 2.10
CA LEU A 89 0.53 -1.80 2.24
C LEU A 89 1.06 -2.45 0.96
N SER A 90 0.54 -2.06 -0.21
CA SER A 90 0.99 -2.59 -1.51
C SER A 90 2.50 -2.47 -1.70
N ARG A 91 3.09 -1.31 -1.37
CA ARG A 91 4.54 -1.07 -1.43
C ARG A 91 5.34 -1.90 -0.42
N SER A 92 4.69 -2.33 0.65
CA SER A 92 5.31 -3.11 1.72
C SER A 92 5.31 -4.62 1.44
N LEU A 93 4.55 -5.09 0.45
CA LEU A 93 4.50 -6.49 0.03
C LEU A 93 5.80 -6.94 -0.66
N LEU A 94 5.95 -8.25 -0.87
CA LEU A 94 7.01 -8.79 -1.72
C LEU A 94 6.86 -8.27 -3.15
N PRO A 95 7.96 -8.04 -3.90
CA PRO A 95 7.92 -7.46 -5.25
C PRO A 95 6.91 -8.11 -6.20
N LYS A 96 6.72 -9.44 -6.10
CA LYS A 96 5.78 -10.22 -6.91
C LYS A 96 4.30 -9.84 -6.71
N ASP A 97 3.95 -9.26 -5.57
CA ASP A 97 2.57 -8.96 -5.19
C ASP A 97 2.24 -7.46 -5.27
N GLN A 98 3.26 -6.58 -5.38
CA GLN A 98 3.10 -5.13 -5.28
C GLN A 98 2.23 -4.53 -6.39
N GLU A 99 2.49 -4.91 -7.65
CA GLU A 99 1.79 -4.35 -8.81
C GLU A 99 0.29 -4.65 -8.74
N LYS A 100 -0.06 -5.94 -8.56
CA LYS A 100 -1.43 -6.39 -8.45
C LYS A 100 -2.16 -5.76 -7.26
N ALA A 101 -1.51 -5.65 -6.10
CA ALA A 101 -2.09 -4.99 -4.93
C ALA A 101 -2.31 -3.49 -5.18
N ALA A 102 -1.36 -2.80 -5.82
CA ALA A 102 -1.49 -1.39 -6.14
C ALA A 102 -2.62 -1.11 -7.14
N ASP A 103 -2.84 -2.00 -8.10
CA ASP A 103 -3.92 -1.86 -9.08
C ASP A 103 -5.29 -2.11 -8.46
N LEU A 104 -5.45 -3.14 -7.64
CA LEU A 104 -6.69 -3.37 -6.88
C LEU A 104 -7.00 -2.19 -5.94
N ALA A 105 -5.99 -1.61 -5.29
CA ALA A 105 -6.17 -0.41 -4.47
C ALA A 105 -6.67 0.79 -5.27
N LYS A 106 -6.23 0.95 -6.53
CA LYS A 106 -6.74 1.99 -7.44
C LYS A 106 -8.17 1.71 -7.85
N GLU A 107 -8.53 0.47 -8.16
CA GLU A 107 -9.90 0.11 -8.55
C GLU A 107 -10.90 0.37 -7.42
N VAL A 108 -10.60 -0.08 -6.19
CA VAL A 108 -11.45 0.20 -5.01
C VAL A 108 -11.72 1.69 -4.86
N PHE A 109 -10.68 2.53 -4.98
CA PHE A 109 -10.85 3.98 -4.88
C PHE A 109 -11.61 4.56 -6.09
N GLY A 110 -11.36 4.07 -7.30
CA GLY A 110 -12.11 4.46 -8.49
C GLY A 110 -13.61 4.14 -8.35
N HIS A 111 -13.95 3.03 -7.71
CA HIS A 111 -15.34 2.73 -7.37
C HIS A 111 -15.91 3.70 -6.34
N PHE A 112 -15.14 4.10 -5.31
CA PHE A 112 -15.59 5.13 -4.35
C PHE A 112 -15.88 6.48 -5.01
N GLU A 113 -15.04 6.92 -5.94
CA GLU A 113 -15.28 8.13 -6.74
C GLU A 113 -16.58 8.02 -7.55
N ARG A 114 -16.84 6.85 -8.15
CA ARG A 114 -18.07 6.60 -8.91
C ARG A 114 -19.30 6.49 -8.00
N ILE A 115 -19.18 5.99 -6.76
CA ILE A 115 -20.26 6.03 -5.75
C ILE A 115 -20.54 7.48 -5.34
N ASP A 116 -19.51 8.32 -5.11
CA ASP A 116 -19.68 9.75 -4.80
C ASP A 116 -20.43 10.48 -5.93
N ALA A 117 -20.05 10.21 -7.19
CA ALA A 117 -20.73 10.75 -8.36
C ALA A 117 -22.18 10.27 -8.45
N ALA A 118 -22.42 8.97 -8.33
CA ALA A 118 -23.77 8.40 -8.35
C ALA A 118 -24.66 8.96 -7.22
N ALA A 119 -24.10 9.18 -6.03
CA ALA A 119 -24.80 9.78 -4.90
C ALA A 119 -25.17 11.25 -5.15
N LYS A 120 -24.29 12.04 -5.82
CA LYS A 120 -24.63 13.40 -6.27
C LYS A 120 -25.82 13.40 -7.23
N ASP A 121 -25.84 12.45 -8.14
CA ASP A 121 -26.89 12.29 -9.14
C ASP A 121 -28.12 11.55 -8.60
N LYS A 122 -28.09 11.10 -7.33
CA LYS A 122 -29.13 10.28 -6.68
C LYS A 122 -29.44 8.98 -7.45
N ASN A 123 -28.47 8.46 -8.18
CA ASN A 123 -28.57 7.25 -8.98
C ASN A 123 -28.28 6.01 -8.10
N ALA A 124 -29.34 5.44 -7.52
CA ALA A 124 -29.23 4.30 -6.62
C ALA A 124 -28.66 3.04 -7.28
N ASP A 125 -29.06 2.76 -8.52
CA ASP A 125 -28.63 1.55 -9.24
C ASP A 125 -27.13 1.60 -9.54
N LEU A 126 -26.64 2.77 -9.97
CA LEU A 126 -25.22 2.98 -10.20
C LEU A 126 -24.43 2.95 -8.88
N ALA A 127 -24.92 3.60 -7.82
CA ALA A 127 -24.27 3.58 -6.51
C ALA A 127 -24.14 2.14 -5.97
N TYR A 128 -25.20 1.34 -6.06
CA TYR A 128 -25.18 -0.06 -5.63
C TYR A 128 -24.27 -0.94 -6.50
N THR A 129 -24.26 -0.72 -7.81
CA THR A 129 -23.37 -1.45 -8.73
C THR A 129 -21.90 -1.17 -8.40
N GLN A 130 -21.54 0.10 -8.24
CA GLN A 130 -20.18 0.50 -7.90
C GLN A 130 -19.77 0.05 -6.50
N PHE A 131 -20.70 0.01 -5.55
CA PHE A 131 -20.46 -0.56 -4.22
C PHE A 131 -20.08 -2.05 -4.29
N LYS A 132 -20.77 -2.85 -5.11
CA LYS A 132 -20.45 -4.27 -5.28
C LYS A 132 -19.07 -4.50 -5.92
N GLU A 133 -18.73 -3.72 -6.94
CA GLU A 133 -17.40 -3.82 -7.57
C GLU A 133 -16.31 -3.38 -6.58
N ALA A 134 -16.53 -2.31 -5.80
CA ALA A 134 -15.62 -1.91 -4.74
C ALA A 134 -15.37 -3.05 -3.73
N LEU A 135 -16.43 -3.74 -3.28
CA LEU A 135 -16.30 -4.87 -2.37
C LEU A 135 -15.48 -6.01 -2.98
N LYS A 136 -15.77 -6.36 -4.24
CA LYS A 136 -15.10 -7.45 -4.96
C LYS A 136 -13.59 -7.19 -5.11
N ASP A 137 -13.20 -5.98 -5.50
CA ASP A 137 -11.79 -5.63 -5.66
C ASP A 137 -11.08 -5.48 -4.32
N PHE A 138 -11.79 -5.04 -3.28
CA PHE A 138 -11.25 -5.00 -1.93
C PHE A 138 -11.04 -6.43 -1.40
N ASP A 139 -12.00 -7.33 -1.55
CA ASP A 139 -11.82 -8.74 -1.15
C ASP A 139 -10.68 -9.39 -1.93
N SER A 140 -10.56 -9.09 -3.22
CA SER A 140 -9.43 -9.53 -4.05
C SER A 140 -8.10 -8.99 -3.55
N PHE A 141 -8.05 -7.75 -3.07
CA PHE A 141 -6.86 -7.15 -2.45
C PHE A 141 -6.49 -7.86 -1.15
N LEU A 142 -7.47 -8.13 -0.28
CA LEU A 142 -7.25 -8.82 0.99
C LEU A 142 -6.75 -10.26 0.78
N ASN A 143 -7.21 -10.93 -0.28
CA ASN A 143 -6.75 -12.27 -0.66
C ASN A 143 -5.29 -12.33 -1.11
N LEU A 144 -4.65 -11.19 -1.41
CA LEU A 144 -3.21 -11.13 -1.70
C LEU A 144 -2.36 -11.06 -0.43
N LEU A 145 -2.97 -10.78 0.72
CA LEU A 145 -2.22 -10.56 1.94
C LEU A 145 -1.71 -11.89 2.50
N PRO A 146 -0.44 -11.95 2.93
CA PRO A 146 0.10 -13.16 3.53
C PRO A 146 -0.63 -13.45 4.84
N THR A 147 -1.01 -14.71 5.04
CA THR A 147 -1.44 -15.19 6.35
C THR A 147 -0.26 -15.81 7.07
N ALA A 148 -0.32 -15.92 8.41
CA ALA A 148 0.73 -16.54 9.22
C ALA A 148 1.07 -18.01 8.83
N ASN A 149 0.31 -18.61 7.90
CA ASN A 149 0.45 -19.99 7.43
C ASN A 149 0.80 -20.11 5.92
N SER A 150 1.23 -19.03 5.25
CA SER A 150 1.51 -18.98 3.79
C SER A 150 2.99 -18.96 3.44
#